data_AF-A0AAW0FGR0-F1
#
_entry.id   AF-A0AAW0FGR0-F1
#
_cell.length_a   1.000
_cell.length_b   1.000
_cell.length_c   1.000
_cell.angle_alpha   90.00
_cell.angle_beta   90.00
_cell.angle_gamma   90.00
#
_symmetry.space_group_name_H-M   'P 1'
#
loop_
_entity.id
_entity.type
_entity.pdbx_description
1 polymer ?
#
loop_
_entity_poly.entity_id
_entity_poly.type
_entity_poly.pdbx_seq_one_letter_code
_entity_poly.pdbx_strand_id
1 'polypeptide(L)'
;MNVQDLDPIEGFYLLLSYIEEDETIITKSMVENGCRQLELMGDLGIQHHDIATRNCKVANGNIVFLDFSHAKNREQYDNSDDIRDLKYIYEYNKLEAAKKI
;
A
#
# COMPACT_ATOMS: atom_id res chain seq x y z
N MET A 1 3.37 -21.41 -19.12
CA MET A 1 4.46 -21.99 -18.31
C MET A 1 3.94 -22.00 -16.89
N ASN A 2 3.67 -23.16 -16.32
CA ASN A 2 3.10 -23.23 -14.97
C ASN A 2 4.22 -23.06 -13.94
N VAL A 3 3.90 -22.51 -12.77
CA VAL A 3 4.86 -22.37 -11.65
C VAL A 3 5.46 -23.73 -11.24
N GLN A 4 4.73 -24.81 -11.48
CA GLN A 4 5.15 -26.19 -11.23
C GLN A 4 6.29 -26.65 -12.14
N ASP A 5 6.47 -25.99 -13.29
CA ASP A 5 7.47 -26.33 -14.31
C ASP A 5 8.77 -25.51 -14.17
N LEU A 6 8.85 -24.64 -13.16
CA LEU A 6 10.00 -23.77 -12.90
C LEU A 6 10.89 -24.40 -11.82
N ASP A 7 12.20 -24.44 -12.07
CA ASP A 7 13.17 -24.77 -11.03
C ASP A 7 13.06 -23.76 -9.86
N PRO A 8 13.22 -24.21 -8.61
CA PRO A 8 13.26 -23.30 -7.47
C PRO A 8 14.35 -22.25 -7.67
N ILE A 9 14.02 -20.98 -7.51
CA ILE A 9 15.02 -19.91 -7.51
C ILE A 9 15.90 -20.09 -6.25
N GLU A 10 17.22 -20.08 -6.35
CA GLU A 10 18.05 -20.07 -5.14
C GLU A 10 17.87 -18.73 -4.41
N GLY A 11 17.42 -18.74 -3.15
CA GLY A 11 17.21 -17.52 -2.38
C GLY A 11 16.40 -17.66 -1.10
N PHE A 12 16.11 -16.51 -0.48
CA PHE A 12 15.22 -16.40 0.67
C PHE A 12 13.80 -16.10 0.22
N TYR A 13 12.84 -16.81 0.80
CA TYR A 13 11.43 -16.70 0.45
C TYR A 13 10.62 -16.19 1.62
N LEU A 14 9.70 -15.28 1.34
CA LEU A 14 8.66 -14.86 2.26
C LEU A 14 7.33 -15.36 1.72
N LEU A 15 6.68 -16.28 2.44
CA LEU A 15 5.33 -16.71 2.12
C LEU A 15 4.34 -15.71 2.69
N LEU A 16 3.62 -15.03 1.82
CA LEU A 16 2.60 -14.03 2.17
C LEU A 16 1.23 -14.45 1.66
N SER A 17 0.19 -13.87 2.26
CA SER A 17 -1.16 -13.96 1.73
C SER A 17 -1.22 -13.36 0.32
N TYR A 18 -1.89 -14.05 -0.59
CA TYR A 18 -2.19 -13.50 -1.90
C TYR A 18 -3.27 -12.42 -1.79
N ILE A 19 -3.01 -11.27 -2.41
CA ILE A 19 -3.95 -10.16 -2.52
C ILE A 19 -4.30 -9.99 -4.01
N GLU A 20 -5.54 -10.32 -4.34
CA GLU A 20 -6.15 -10.02 -5.64
C GLU A 20 -6.44 -8.52 -5.72
N GLU A 21 -6.14 -7.91 -6.85
CA GLU A 21 -6.34 -6.48 -7.06
C GLU A 21 -7.70 -6.23 -7.69
N ASP A 22 -8.50 -5.36 -7.08
CA ASP A 22 -9.81 -4.98 -7.57
C ASP A 22 -9.67 -4.13 -8.84
N GLU A 23 -10.33 -4.52 -9.92
CA GLU A 23 -10.55 -3.63 -11.07
C GLU A 23 -11.61 -2.58 -10.74
N THR A 24 -11.24 -1.59 -9.91
CA THR A 24 -12.13 -0.52 -9.47
C THR A 24 -11.55 0.86 -9.71
N ILE A 25 -12.43 1.84 -9.88
CA ILE A 25 -12.05 3.25 -9.85
C ILE A 25 -11.63 3.60 -8.42
N ILE A 26 -10.43 4.15 -8.29
CA ILE A 26 -9.91 4.66 -7.01
C ILE A 26 -10.75 5.84 -6.56
N THR A 27 -11.20 5.81 -5.31
CA THR A 27 -11.99 6.90 -4.73
C THR A 27 -11.16 7.68 -3.73
N LYS A 28 -11.56 8.94 -3.49
CA LYS A 28 -10.94 9.79 -2.48
C LYS A 28 -10.95 9.13 -1.08
N SER A 29 -12.06 8.47 -0.73
CA SER A 29 -12.21 7.78 0.56
C SER A 29 -11.24 6.59 0.72
N MET A 30 -10.92 5.87 -0.36
CA MET A 30 -9.92 4.79 -0.31
C MET A 30 -8.54 5.35 0.05
N VAL A 31 -8.14 6.45 -0.59
CA VAL A 31 -6.86 7.12 -0.32
C VAL A 31 -6.81 7.69 1.09
N GLU A 32 -7.91 8.30 1.57
CA GLU A 32 -8.00 8.77 2.96
C GLU A 32 -7.88 7.61 3.97
N ASN A 33 -8.49 6.46 3.70
CA ASN A 33 -8.35 5.28 4.54
C ASN A 33 -6.92 4.73 4.53
N GLY A 34 -6.25 4.73 3.36
CA GLY A 34 -4.83 4.39 3.27
C GLY A 34 -3.94 5.35 4.06
N CYS A 35 -4.23 6.66 4.03
CA CYS A 35 -3.50 7.65 4.85
C CYS A 35 -3.66 7.36 6.35
N ARG A 36 -4.88 7.03 6.81
CA ARG A 36 -5.12 6.66 8.22
C ARG A 36 -4.36 5.39 8.62
N GLN A 37 -4.25 4.41 7.73
CA GLN A 37 -3.43 3.22 7.99
C GLN A 37 -1.95 3.58 8.16
N LEU A 38 -1.41 4.47 7.32
CA LEU A 38 -0.04 4.97 7.47
C LEU A 38 0.14 5.74 8.78
N GLU A 39 -0.82 6.54 9.21
CA GLU A 39 -0.78 7.22 10.51
C GLU A 39 -0.72 6.20 11.66
N LEU A 40 -1.59 5.19 11.65
CA LEU A 40 -1.59 4.11 12.65
C LEU A 40 -0.26 3.33 12.68
N MET A 41 0.36 3.10 11.52
CA MET A 41 1.69 2.50 11.45
C MET A 41 2.75 3.42 12.08
N GLY A 42 2.67 4.73 11.86
CA GLY A 42 3.58 5.72 12.45
C GLY A 42 3.48 5.78 13.98
N ASP A 43 2.27 5.65 14.51
CA ASP A 43 2.00 5.53 15.96
C ASP A 43 2.59 4.24 16.55
N LEU A 44 2.71 3.18 15.74
CA LEU A 44 3.42 1.94 16.09
C LEU A 44 4.93 2.02 15.84
N GLY A 45 5.43 3.18 15.44
CA GLY A 45 6.84 3.37 15.16
C GLY A 45 7.31 2.83 13.82
N ILE A 46 6.41 2.64 12.86
CA ILE A 46 6.70 2.09 11.52
C ILE A 46 6.49 3.17 10.46
N GLN A 47 7.54 3.45 9.69
CA GLN A 47 7.47 4.23 8.45
C GLN A 47 7.78 3.30 7.27
N HIS A 48 6.94 3.29 6.22
CA HIS A 48 7.13 2.43 5.05
C HIS A 48 8.32 2.87 4.20
N HIS A 49 8.48 4.18 3.99
CA HIS A 49 9.62 4.81 3.32
C HIS A 49 9.84 4.37 1.84
N ASP A 50 8.87 3.72 1.21
CA ASP A 50 8.91 3.31 -0.20
C ASP A 50 7.51 3.16 -0.79
N ILE A 51 6.68 4.18 -0.56
CA ILE A 51 5.32 4.22 -1.11
C ILE A 51 5.39 4.48 -2.61
N ALA A 52 4.93 3.50 -3.38
CA ALA A 52 4.87 3.55 -4.84
C ALA A 52 3.75 2.65 -5.37
N THR A 53 3.32 2.86 -6.61
CA THR A 53 2.26 2.06 -7.26
C THR A 53 2.58 0.55 -7.27
N ARG A 54 3.84 0.17 -7.39
CA ARG A 54 4.28 -1.25 -7.32
C ARG A 54 4.05 -1.91 -5.95
N ASN A 55 3.95 -1.10 -4.90
CA ASN A 55 3.89 -1.53 -3.50
C ASN A 55 2.52 -1.22 -2.87
N CYS A 56 1.56 -0.71 -3.65
CA CYS A 56 0.21 -0.41 -3.20
C CYS A 56 -0.79 -1.13 -4.10
N LYS A 57 -1.57 -2.05 -3.52
CA LYS A 57 -2.68 -2.71 -4.22
C LYS A 57 -4.01 -2.20 -3.73
N VAL A 58 -5.02 -2.24 -4.58
CA VAL A 58 -6.39 -1.92 -4.18
C VAL A 58 -7.16 -3.22 -4.06
N ALA A 59 -7.71 -3.49 -2.89
CA ALA A 59 -8.43 -4.73 -2.62
C ALA A 59 -9.52 -4.51 -1.58
N ASN A 60 -10.70 -5.06 -1.83
CA ASN A 60 -11.88 -4.96 -0.97
C ASN A 60 -12.16 -3.52 -0.51
N GLY A 61 -12.08 -2.57 -1.43
CA GLY A 61 -12.36 -1.16 -1.11
C GLY A 61 -11.28 -0.43 -0.29
N ASN A 62 -10.08 -1.01 -0.16
CA ASN A 62 -8.96 -0.45 0.61
C ASN A 62 -7.67 -0.43 -0.20
N ILE A 63 -6.71 0.40 0.22
CA ILE A 63 -5.33 0.30 -0.24
C ILE A 63 -4.58 -0.63 0.72
N VAL A 64 -3.89 -1.61 0.16
CA VAL A 64 -3.04 -2.59 0.85
C VAL A 64 -1.59 -2.28 0.51
N PHE A 65 -0.79 -2.02 1.55
CA PHE A 65 0.65 -1.78 1.42
C PHE A 65 1.40 -3.10 1.41
N LEU A 66 2.32 -3.24 0.45
CA LEU A 66 3.17 -4.40 0.24
C LEU A 66 4.63 -3.96 0.27
N ASP A 67 5.55 -4.92 0.43
CA ASP A 67 6.99 -4.69 0.40
C ASP A 67 7.50 -3.68 1.45
N PHE A 68 7.73 -4.19 2.67
CA PHE A 68 8.28 -3.44 3.80
C PHE A 68 9.81 -3.52 3.89
N SER A 69 10.50 -3.90 2.81
CA SER A 69 11.97 -4.11 2.82
C SER A 69 12.77 -2.85 3.19
N HIS A 70 12.20 -1.67 2.94
CA HIS A 70 12.79 -0.36 3.26
C HIS A 70 12.19 0.33 4.49
N ALA A 71 11.32 -0.36 5.22
CA ALA A 71 10.65 0.22 6.37
C ALA A 71 11.64 0.62 7.47
N LYS A 72 11.39 1.76 8.11
CA LYS A 72 12.18 2.27 9.23
C LYS A 72 11.40 2.10 10.54
N ASN A 73 12.12 1.79 11.64
CA ASN A 73 11.53 1.57 12.97
C ASN A 73 12.17 2.48 14.06
N ARG A 74 11.36 3.25 14.78
CA ARG A 74 11.68 4.15 15.92
C ARG A 74 10.43 4.34 16.78
N GLU A 75 10.59 4.79 18.03
CA GLU A 75 9.46 4.95 18.98
C GLU A 75 8.29 5.80 18.45
N GLN A 76 8.52 6.75 17.54
CA GLN A 76 7.47 7.50 16.87
C GLN A 76 7.98 8.05 15.52
N TYR A 77 7.17 7.93 14.46
CA TYR A 77 7.46 8.56 13.17
C TYR A 77 6.40 9.58 12.78
N ASP A 78 6.85 10.64 12.13
CA ASP A 78 6.02 11.44 11.25
C ASP A 78 5.97 10.76 9.88
N ASN A 79 4.85 10.12 9.57
CA ASN A 79 4.63 9.46 8.28
C ASN A 79 4.16 10.44 7.19
N SER A 80 4.35 11.75 7.38
CA SER A 80 3.96 12.79 6.42
C SER A 80 4.52 12.56 5.01
N ASP A 81 5.75 12.05 4.89
CA ASP A 81 6.34 11.71 3.59
C ASP A 81 5.59 10.56 2.90
N ASP A 82 5.33 9.44 3.60
CA ASP A 82 4.58 8.30 3.07
C ASP A 82 3.14 8.71 2.67
N ILE A 83 2.50 9.55 3.49
CA ILE A 83 1.15 10.09 3.23
C ILE A 83 1.16 11.00 1.99
N ARG A 84 2.18 11.86 1.85
CA ARG A 84 2.33 12.73 0.67
C ARG A 84 2.49 11.88 -0.58
N ASP A 85 3.35 10.87 -0.52
CA ASP A 85 3.67 10.01 -1.66
C ASP A 85 2.43 9.18 -2.05
N LEU A 86 1.68 8.66 -1.08
CA LEU A 86 0.41 7.98 -1.33
C LEU A 86 -0.60 8.87 -2.07
N LYS A 87 -0.78 10.11 -1.58
CA LYS A 87 -1.68 11.08 -2.23
C LYS A 87 -1.22 11.46 -3.62
N TYR A 88 0.09 11.51 -3.85
CA TYR A 88 0.68 11.80 -5.15
C TYR A 88 0.40 10.68 -6.16
N ILE A 89 0.69 9.42 -5.82
CA ILE A 89 0.55 8.29 -6.76
C ILE A 89 -0.89 8.03 -7.19
N TYR A 90 -1.87 8.38 -6.35
CA TYR A 90 -3.30 8.26 -6.66
C TYR A 90 -3.94 9.58 -7.13
N GLU A 91 -3.13 10.59 -7.45
CA GLU A 91 -3.58 11.91 -7.92
C GLU A 91 -4.72 12.49 -7.06
N TYR A 92 -4.59 12.42 -5.74
CA TYR A 92 -5.67 12.65 -4.76
C TYR A 92 -6.52 13.91 -5.01
N ASN A 93 -5.90 15.00 -5.46
CA ASN A 93 -6.58 16.27 -5.73
C ASN A 93 -7.53 16.23 -6.93
N LYS A 94 -7.41 15.23 -7.81
CA LYS A 94 -8.29 15.00 -8.96
C LYS A 94 -9.38 13.98 -8.68
N LEU A 95 -9.34 13.32 -7.52
CA LEU A 95 -10.32 12.31 -7.15
C LEU A 95 -11.62 12.97 -6.67
N GLU A 96 -12.72 12.55 -7.27
CA GLU A 96 -14.05 12.94 -6.85
C GLU A 96 -14.62 11.92 -5.86
N ALA A 97 -15.44 12.39 -4.92
CA ALA A 97 -16.20 11.48 -4.05
C ALA A 97 -17.31 10.84 -4.88
N ALA A 98 -17.36 9.50 -4.93
CA ALA A 98 -18.50 8.80 -5.51
C ALA A 98 -19.76 9.25 -4.77
N LYS A 99 -20.67 9.94 -5.45
CA LYS A 99 -21.97 10.31 -4.90
C LYS A 99 -22.69 9.01 -4.56
N LYS A 100 -23.04 8.81 -3.28
CA LYS A 100 -23.96 7.75 -2.87
C LYS A 100 -25.24 7.90 -3.68
N ILE A 101 -25.53 6.93 -4.55
CA ILE A 101 -26.84 6.74 -5.19
C ILE A 101 -27.72 6.02 -4.18
#